data_AF-A0A534S6Q2-F1
#
_entry.id   AF-A0A534S6Q2-F1
#
_cell.length_a   1.000
_cell.length_b   1.000
_cell.length_c   1.000
_cell.angle_alpha   90.00
_cell.angle_beta   90.00
_cell.angle_gamma   90.00
#
_symmetry.space_group_name_H-M   'P 1'
#
loop_
_entity.id
_entity.type
_entity.pdbx_description
1 polymer ?
#
loop_
_entity_poly.entity_id
_entity_poly.type
_entity_poly.pdbx_seq_one_letter_code
_entity_poly.pdbx_strand_id
1 'polypeptide(L)'
;MADIVAGIATSHVPFLAMHPQFELAEEGQRNRVVAGLNEARQLLEQARPDVIVIFSTDHFDRCFYDNLPPFLVGVGKEAEGPINEWLRMPKVKLQVVGELGRFIVSEGLQNGVDFALSEELPLDHAEVVPLSYITPRWDVPIVPVVVNAFAPPMPSLKRCWQVG
;
A
#
# COMPACT_ATOMS: atom_id res chain seq x y z
N MET A 1 -14.67 -10.99 -15.98
CA MET A 1 -14.35 -11.87 -14.82
C MET A 1 -12.90 -11.62 -14.51
N ALA A 2 -12.56 -11.36 -13.26
CA ALA A 2 -11.21 -11.08 -12.78
C ALA A 2 -10.86 -12.10 -11.70
N ASP A 3 -9.58 -12.46 -11.59
CA ASP A 3 -9.09 -13.49 -10.68
C ASP A 3 -8.16 -12.87 -9.62
N ILE A 4 -8.35 -13.27 -8.36
CA ILE A 4 -7.38 -12.98 -7.29
C ILE A 4 -6.33 -14.09 -7.30
N VAL A 5 -5.13 -13.76 -7.75
CA VAL A 5 -4.05 -14.75 -7.99
C VAL A 5 -3.12 -14.96 -6.79
N ALA A 6 -3.03 -13.99 -5.87
CA ALA A 6 -2.20 -14.07 -4.68
C ALA A 6 -2.67 -13.08 -3.60
N GLY A 7 -2.32 -13.37 -2.33
CA GLY A 7 -2.43 -12.44 -1.21
C GLY A 7 -1.11 -12.39 -0.44
N ILE A 8 -0.61 -11.19 -0.17
CA ILE A 8 0.67 -10.95 0.52
C ILE A 8 0.43 -9.95 1.66
N ALA A 9 0.93 -10.26 2.84
CA ALA A 9 0.97 -9.34 3.97
C ALA A 9 2.43 -9.18 4.44
N THR A 10 2.87 -7.93 4.63
CA THR A 10 4.23 -7.62 5.06
C THR A 10 4.25 -6.38 5.95
N SER A 11 5.33 -6.22 6.72
CA SER A 11 5.63 -4.95 7.39
C SER A 11 5.96 -3.85 6.38
N HIS A 12 5.67 -2.61 6.74
CA HIS A 12 6.06 -1.41 6.01
C HIS A 12 6.94 -0.47 6.82
N VAL A 13 7.58 -0.96 7.91
CA VAL A 13 8.38 -0.10 8.79
C VAL A 13 9.45 0.66 7.98
N PRO A 14 9.55 1.99 8.12
CA PRO A 14 10.41 2.81 7.26
C PRO A 14 11.89 2.44 7.37
N PHE A 15 12.31 1.86 8.50
CA PHE A 15 13.69 1.40 8.71
C PHE A 15 14.15 0.32 7.74
N LEU A 16 13.25 -0.40 7.06
CA LEU A 16 13.65 -1.31 5.99
C LEU A 16 14.30 -0.55 4.83
N ALA A 17 13.79 0.64 4.49
CA ALA A 17 14.36 1.47 3.44
C ALA A 17 15.56 2.32 3.90
N MET A 18 15.68 2.58 5.19
CA MET A 18 16.72 3.44 5.74
C MET A 18 17.97 2.61 6.09
N HIS A 19 18.81 2.31 5.09
CA HIS A 19 19.98 1.43 5.25
C HIS A 19 20.85 1.68 6.50
N PRO A 20 21.25 2.91 6.85
CA PRO A 20 22.06 3.12 8.06
C PRO A 20 21.37 2.65 9.35
N GLN A 21 20.04 2.76 9.42
CA GLN A 21 19.22 2.29 10.54
C GLN A 21 18.97 0.79 10.45
N PHE A 22 18.73 0.26 9.25
CA PHE A 22 18.53 -1.18 9.05
C PHE A 22 19.75 -1.97 9.53
N GLU A 23 20.97 -1.51 9.21
CA GLU A 23 22.22 -2.17 9.59
C GLU A 23 22.50 -2.18 11.10
N LEU A 24 21.77 -1.40 11.91
CA LEU A 24 21.90 -1.43 13.38
C LEU A 24 21.25 -2.67 14.01
N ALA A 25 20.28 -3.31 13.33
CA ALA A 25 19.64 -4.52 13.82
C ALA A 25 20.63 -5.69 13.84
N GLU A 26 20.35 -6.75 14.59
CA GLU A 26 21.21 -7.96 14.59
C GLU A 26 21.19 -8.64 13.21
N GLU A 27 22.34 -9.13 12.73
CA GLU A 27 22.48 -9.66 11.36
C GLU A 27 21.50 -10.81 11.06
N GLY A 28 21.37 -11.77 11.98
CA GLY A 28 20.41 -12.85 11.88
C GLY A 28 18.96 -12.38 11.81
N GLN A 29 18.58 -11.33 12.54
CA GLN A 29 17.27 -10.68 12.42
C GLN A 29 17.07 -10.06 11.03
N ARG A 30 18.06 -9.30 10.53
CA ARG A 30 18.00 -8.68 9.19
C ARG A 30 17.82 -9.73 8.11
N ASN A 31 18.62 -10.80 8.17
CA ASN A 31 18.57 -11.89 7.20
C ASN A 31 17.21 -12.58 7.17
N ARG A 32 16.56 -12.80 8.32
CA ARG A 32 15.20 -13.37 8.37
C ARG A 32 14.15 -12.46 7.75
N VAL A 33 14.24 -11.15 8.00
CA VAL A 33 13.30 -10.18 7.41
C VAL A 33 13.47 -10.12 5.89
N VAL A 34 14.71 -10.02 5.39
CA VAL A 34 15.00 -10.00 3.96
C VAL A 34 14.58 -11.31 3.29
N ALA A 35 14.78 -12.46 3.93
CA ALA A 35 14.33 -13.74 3.42
C ALA A 35 12.80 -13.78 3.23
N GLY A 36 12.03 -13.36 4.22
CA GLY A 36 10.56 -13.31 4.11
C GLY A 36 10.06 -12.36 3.02
N LEU A 37 10.71 -11.20 2.86
CA LEU A 37 10.41 -10.26 1.77
C LEU A 37 10.74 -10.87 0.39
N ASN A 38 11.82 -11.64 0.29
CA ASN A 38 12.16 -12.37 -0.95
C ASN A 38 11.16 -13.50 -1.27
N GLU A 39 10.63 -14.20 -0.26
CA GLU A 39 9.55 -15.18 -0.46
C GLU A 39 8.28 -14.50 -0.99
N ALA A 40 7.92 -13.35 -0.42
CA ALA A 40 6.79 -12.55 -0.91
C ALA A 40 7.00 -12.10 -2.37
N ARG A 41 8.21 -11.66 -2.71
CA ARG A 41 8.59 -11.34 -4.09
C ARG A 41 8.42 -12.54 -5.02
N GLN A 42 8.93 -13.70 -4.64
CA GLN A 42 8.81 -14.92 -5.45
C GLN A 42 7.34 -15.31 -5.68
N LEU A 43 6.50 -15.18 -4.66
CA LEU A 43 5.06 -15.43 -4.78
C LEU A 43 4.41 -14.47 -5.80
N LEU A 44 4.73 -13.17 -5.73
CA LEU A 44 4.24 -12.17 -6.70
C LEU A 44 4.71 -12.50 -8.13
N GLU A 45 6.01 -12.78 -8.31
CA GLU A 45 6.60 -13.10 -9.61
C GLU A 45 6.01 -14.37 -10.23
N GLN A 46 5.69 -15.38 -9.42
CA GLN A 46 5.02 -16.61 -9.87
C GLN A 46 3.55 -16.37 -10.24
N ALA A 47 2.84 -15.56 -9.45
CA ALA A 47 1.43 -15.24 -9.66
C ALA A 47 1.21 -14.37 -10.91
N ARG A 48 2.22 -13.57 -11.31
CA ARG A 48 2.19 -12.65 -12.47
C ARG A 48 0.91 -11.79 -12.51
N PRO A 49 0.63 -10.98 -11.46
CA PRO A 49 -0.55 -10.15 -11.45
C PRO A 49 -0.46 -9.01 -12.47
N ASP A 50 -1.59 -8.65 -13.06
CA ASP A 50 -1.71 -7.45 -13.91
C ASP A 50 -1.81 -6.15 -13.09
N VAL A 51 -2.23 -6.25 -11.82
CA VAL A 51 -2.43 -5.12 -10.91
C VAL A 51 -2.30 -5.58 -9.45
N ILE A 52 -1.79 -4.69 -8.58
CA ILE A 52 -1.77 -4.88 -7.12
C ILE A 52 -2.78 -3.93 -6.47
N VAL A 53 -3.80 -4.47 -5.80
CA VAL A 53 -4.60 -3.67 -4.86
C VAL A 53 -3.84 -3.63 -3.53
N ILE A 54 -3.23 -2.48 -3.21
CA ILE A 54 -2.39 -2.33 -2.04
C ILE A 54 -3.16 -1.66 -0.90
N PHE A 55 -3.46 -2.44 0.14
CA PHE A 55 -4.02 -1.93 1.37
C PHE A 55 -2.89 -1.44 2.30
N SER A 56 -3.00 -0.21 2.77
CA SER A 56 -2.00 0.44 3.63
C SER A 56 -2.67 1.29 4.72
N THR A 57 -1.88 1.98 5.53
CA THR A 57 -2.35 3.07 6.40
C THR A 57 -1.62 4.34 6.02
N ASP A 58 -2.28 5.48 6.23
CA ASP A 58 -1.59 6.77 6.21
C ASP A 58 -0.96 7.07 7.58
N HIS A 59 0.11 7.86 7.55
CA HIS A 59 0.86 8.26 8.74
C HIS A 59 0.76 9.77 9.01
N PHE A 60 -0.41 10.35 8.70
CA PHE A 60 -0.67 11.80 8.69
C PHE A 60 0.08 12.56 7.60
N ASP A 61 0.44 11.86 6.54
CA ASP A 61 1.10 12.45 5.38
C ASP A 61 0.07 12.94 4.35
N ARG A 62 -1.10 12.27 4.28
CA ARG A 62 -2.14 12.48 3.26
C ARG A 62 -3.50 12.77 3.89
N CYS A 63 -3.77 12.21 5.07
CA CYS A 63 -5.03 12.35 5.77
C CYS A 63 -4.76 12.83 7.20
N PHE A 64 -5.31 13.97 7.58
CA PHE A 64 -5.23 14.49 8.95
C PHE A 64 -6.64 14.74 9.52
N TYR A 65 -6.76 15.22 10.75
CA TYR A 65 -8.05 15.34 11.43
C TYR A 65 -9.06 16.27 10.75
N ASP A 66 -8.62 17.14 9.84
CA ASP A 66 -9.49 17.94 8.98
C ASP A 66 -10.14 17.13 7.85
N ASN A 67 -9.52 16.01 7.45
CA ASN A 67 -10.08 15.05 6.49
C ASN A 67 -9.47 13.64 6.68
N LEU A 68 -10.07 12.85 7.58
CA LEU A 68 -9.62 11.50 7.95
C LEU A 68 -10.69 10.43 7.62
N PRO A 69 -10.80 10.00 6.36
CA PRO A 69 -11.75 8.95 5.99
C PRO A 69 -11.32 7.58 6.56
N PRO A 70 -12.26 6.70 6.96
CA PRO A 70 -11.92 5.34 7.39
C PRO A 70 -11.23 4.51 6.29
N PHE A 71 -11.64 4.73 5.04
CA PHE A 71 -11.08 4.10 3.85
C PHE A 71 -11.01 5.11 2.70
N LEU A 72 -9.88 5.18 2.01
CA LEU A 72 -9.64 6.07 0.87
C LEU A 72 -9.03 5.28 -0.29
N VAL A 73 -9.64 5.36 -1.47
CA VAL A 73 -9.18 4.67 -2.69
C VAL A 73 -8.56 5.67 -3.65
N GLY A 74 -7.35 5.39 -4.13
CA GLY A 74 -6.74 6.14 -5.23
C GLY A 74 -7.35 5.74 -6.56
N VAL A 75 -7.87 6.71 -7.31
CA VAL A 75 -8.56 6.51 -8.59
C VAL A 75 -7.91 7.25 -9.77
N GLY A 76 -6.75 7.88 -9.53
CA GLY A 76 -5.98 8.59 -10.55
C GLY A 76 -5.40 7.69 -11.63
N LYS A 77 -4.54 8.27 -12.47
CA LYS A 77 -3.77 7.55 -13.50
C LYS A 77 -2.38 7.13 -13.02
N GLU A 78 -1.88 7.82 -12.01
CA GLU A 78 -0.52 7.68 -11.51
C GLU A 78 -0.47 8.12 -10.05
N ALA A 79 0.50 7.57 -9.32
CA ALA A 79 0.82 7.97 -7.97
C ALA A 79 2.34 8.08 -7.84
N GLU A 80 2.81 9.11 -7.15
CA GLU A 80 4.22 9.35 -6.91
C GLU A 80 4.52 9.27 -5.41
N GLY A 81 5.63 8.64 -5.02
CA GLY A 81 6.10 8.65 -3.65
C GLY A 81 7.56 8.19 -3.51
N PRO A 82 8.11 8.13 -2.29
CA PRO A 82 7.46 8.52 -1.04
C PRO A 82 7.16 10.01 -1.04
N ILE A 83 6.02 10.46 -0.50
CA ILE A 83 5.69 11.87 -0.33
C ILE A 83 6.76 12.59 0.50
N ASN A 84 7.32 11.87 1.48
CA ASN A 84 8.30 12.35 2.44
C ASN A 84 9.76 12.17 2.01
N GLU A 85 10.53 13.26 2.06
CA GLU A 85 11.97 13.24 1.79
C GLU A 85 12.78 12.56 2.91
N TRP A 86 12.28 12.54 4.15
CA TRP A 86 12.97 11.97 5.30
C TRP A 86 13.24 10.47 5.16
N LEU A 87 12.49 9.77 4.29
CA LEU A 87 12.68 8.35 3.99
C LEU A 87 13.98 8.09 3.22
N ARG A 88 14.55 9.11 2.55
CA ARG A 88 15.78 9.03 1.74
C ARG A 88 15.74 7.96 0.63
N MET A 89 14.54 7.61 0.16
CA MET A 89 14.35 6.82 -1.06
C MET A 89 14.16 7.75 -2.26
N PRO A 90 14.64 7.37 -3.46
CA PRO A 90 14.26 8.04 -4.69
C PRO A 90 12.74 8.05 -4.88
N LYS A 91 12.22 9.12 -5.50
CA LYS A 91 10.83 9.14 -5.93
C LYS A 91 10.60 8.08 -6.99
N VAL A 92 9.50 7.36 -6.87
CA VAL A 92 8.99 6.38 -7.83
C VAL A 92 7.61 6.83 -8.29
N LYS A 93 7.32 6.55 -9.55
CA LYS A 93 6.05 6.87 -10.17
C LYS A 93 5.41 5.59 -10.66
N LEU A 94 4.27 5.24 -10.09
CA LEU A 94 3.53 4.03 -10.40
C LEU A 94 2.28 4.35 -11.19
N GLN A 95 1.94 3.50 -12.15
CA GLN A 95 0.65 3.56 -12.81
C GLN A 95 -0.45 3.14 -11.84
N VAL A 96 -1.53 3.89 -11.83
CA VAL A 96 -2.73 3.56 -11.05
C VAL A 96 -3.81 3.07 -12.01
N VAL A 97 -4.38 1.91 -11.73
CA VAL A 97 -5.52 1.36 -12.50
C VAL A 97 -6.80 2.04 -12.00
N GLY A 98 -6.96 3.32 -12.32
CA GLY A 98 -8.02 4.18 -11.78
C GLY A 98 -9.44 3.69 -12.08
N GLU A 99 -9.64 2.97 -13.20
CA GLU A 99 -10.94 2.35 -13.51
C GLU A 99 -11.29 1.25 -12.49
N LEU A 100 -10.32 0.44 -12.08
CA LEU A 100 -10.50 -0.56 -11.03
C LEU A 100 -10.75 0.11 -9.66
N GLY A 101 -10.04 1.20 -9.35
CA GLY A 101 -10.31 2.00 -8.16
C GLY A 101 -11.75 2.54 -8.11
N ARG A 102 -12.25 3.11 -9.22
CA ARG A 102 -13.63 3.61 -9.32
C ARG A 102 -14.66 2.48 -9.24
N PHE A 103 -14.33 1.31 -9.79
CA PHE A 103 -15.15 0.11 -9.64
C PHE A 103 -15.26 -0.30 -8.16
N ILE A 104 -14.14 -0.36 -7.42
CA ILE A 104 -14.13 -0.67 -5.98
C ILE A 104 -14.99 0.32 -5.19
N VAL A 105 -14.87 1.62 -5.46
CA VAL A 105 -15.67 2.66 -4.79
C VAL A 105 -17.17 2.47 -5.10
N SER A 106 -17.50 2.22 -6.36
CA SER A 106 -18.89 2.07 -6.82
C SER A 106 -19.54 0.81 -6.26
N GLU A 107 -18.85 -0.32 -6.29
CA GLU A 107 -19.31 -1.58 -5.69
C GLU A 107 -19.38 -1.47 -4.16
N GLY A 108 -18.43 -0.79 -3.53
CA GLY A 108 -18.46 -0.49 -2.11
C GLY A 108 -19.76 0.19 -1.69
N LEU A 109 -20.14 1.25 -2.40
CA LEU A 109 -21.40 1.96 -2.15
C LEU A 109 -22.63 1.04 -2.28
N GLN A 110 -22.68 0.18 -3.30
CA GLN A 110 -23.76 -0.80 -3.46
C GLN A 110 -23.81 -1.84 -2.32
N ASN A 111 -22.66 -2.11 -1.70
CA ASN A 111 -22.50 -3.08 -0.61
C ASN A 111 -22.43 -2.42 0.78
N GLY A 112 -22.82 -1.15 0.91
CA GLY A 112 -22.93 -0.42 2.18
C GLY A 112 -21.59 -0.03 2.80
N VAL A 113 -20.57 0.19 1.97
CA VAL A 113 -19.25 0.73 2.35
C VAL A 113 -19.03 2.08 1.67
N ASP A 114 -18.90 3.13 2.48
CA ASP A 114 -18.64 4.48 2.00
C ASP A 114 -17.12 4.71 1.91
N PHE A 115 -16.54 4.43 0.74
CA PHE A 115 -15.15 4.79 0.45
C PHE A 115 -15.03 6.28 0.10
N ALA A 116 -14.02 6.95 0.66
CA ALA A 116 -13.52 8.17 0.05
C ALA A 116 -12.72 7.82 -1.22
N LEU A 117 -12.62 8.75 -2.16
CA LEU A 117 -11.80 8.61 -3.36
C LEU A 117 -10.85 9.80 -3.50
N SER A 118 -9.67 9.58 -4.07
CA SER A 118 -8.75 10.64 -4.48
C SER A 118 -8.19 10.37 -5.87
N GLU A 119 -8.27 11.36 -6.75
CA GLU A 119 -7.60 11.34 -8.06
C GLU A 119 -6.09 11.56 -7.93
N GLU A 120 -5.67 12.29 -6.91
CA GLU A 120 -4.28 12.65 -6.64
C GLU A 120 -3.91 12.11 -5.25
N LEU A 121 -3.44 10.87 -5.22
CA LEU A 121 -3.02 10.21 -3.99
C LEU A 121 -1.52 9.90 -4.07
N PRO A 122 -0.64 10.76 -3.52
CA PRO A 122 0.77 10.43 -3.41
C PRO A 122 0.96 9.20 -2.52
N LEU A 123 2.05 8.48 -2.70
CA LEU A 123 2.38 7.29 -1.91
C LEU A 123 3.25 7.69 -0.72
N ASP A 124 2.96 7.16 0.46
CA ASP A 124 3.82 7.29 1.63
C ASP A 124 4.74 6.07 1.76
N HIS A 125 5.45 5.97 2.87
CA HIS A 125 6.35 4.85 3.14
C HIS A 125 5.63 3.51 3.30
N ALA A 126 4.35 3.52 3.67
CA ALA A 126 3.53 2.33 3.85
C ALA A 126 3.37 1.54 2.55
N GLU A 127 3.35 2.24 1.40
CA GLU A 127 3.31 1.60 0.09
C GLU A 127 4.70 1.40 -0.51
N VAL A 128 5.54 2.44 -0.55
CA VAL A 128 6.79 2.35 -1.32
C VAL A 128 7.81 1.41 -0.68
N VAL A 129 7.87 1.32 0.65
CA VAL A 129 8.84 0.43 1.32
C VAL A 129 8.59 -1.02 0.94
N PRO A 130 7.41 -1.62 1.16
CA PRO A 130 7.19 -3.01 0.80
C PRO A 130 7.27 -3.26 -0.72
N LEU A 131 6.76 -2.34 -1.56
CA LEU A 131 6.85 -2.48 -3.01
C LEU A 131 8.31 -2.48 -3.50
N SER A 132 9.21 -1.74 -2.86
CA SER A 132 10.64 -1.74 -3.22
C SER A 132 11.32 -3.10 -3.03
N TYR A 133 10.78 -3.98 -2.19
CA TYR A 133 11.28 -5.34 -2.02
C TYR A 133 10.56 -6.35 -2.90
N ILE A 134 9.23 -6.22 -3.03
CA ILE A 134 8.38 -7.22 -3.66
C ILE A 134 8.30 -7.02 -5.18
N THR A 135 8.33 -5.77 -5.65
CA THR A 135 8.35 -5.41 -7.07
C THR A 135 9.35 -4.27 -7.34
N PRO A 136 10.66 -4.53 -7.15
CA PRO A 136 11.70 -3.49 -7.27
C PRO A 136 11.84 -2.88 -8.67
N ARG A 137 11.20 -3.48 -9.69
CA ARG A 137 11.14 -2.93 -11.05
C ARG A 137 10.04 -1.89 -11.23
N TRP A 138 9.12 -1.77 -10.27
CA TRP A 138 8.00 -0.82 -10.31
C TRP A 138 7.15 -0.95 -11.58
N ASP A 139 7.06 -2.16 -12.13
CA ASP A 139 6.47 -2.47 -13.43
C ASP A 139 5.04 -3.05 -13.32
N VAL A 140 4.55 -3.28 -12.11
CA VAL A 140 3.18 -3.75 -11.85
C VAL A 140 2.32 -2.55 -11.42
N PRO A 141 1.26 -2.19 -12.18
CA PRO A 141 0.31 -1.16 -11.79
C PRO A 141 -0.34 -1.43 -10.43
N ILE A 142 -0.82 -0.37 -9.77
CA ILE A 142 -1.43 -0.47 -8.45
C ILE A 142 -2.84 0.12 -8.39
N VAL A 143 -3.58 -0.23 -7.34
CA VAL A 143 -4.71 0.53 -6.81
C VAL A 143 -4.48 0.71 -5.31
N PRO A 144 -4.07 1.91 -4.85
CA PRO A 144 -3.85 2.14 -3.43
C PRO A 144 -5.17 2.30 -2.68
N VAL A 145 -5.30 1.58 -1.57
CA VAL A 145 -6.42 1.65 -0.64
C VAL A 145 -5.88 1.95 0.76
N VAL A 146 -6.02 3.19 1.18
CA VAL A 146 -5.59 3.65 2.50
C VAL A 146 -6.70 3.33 3.52
N VAL A 147 -6.33 2.64 4.59
CA VAL A 147 -7.18 2.35 5.74
C VAL A 147 -6.73 3.24 6.89
N ASN A 148 -7.65 3.97 7.54
CA ASN A 148 -7.31 4.68 8.77
C ASN A 148 -7.04 3.66 9.90
N ALA A 149 -5.77 3.33 10.12
CA ALA A 149 -5.33 2.52 11.25
C ALA A 149 -4.46 3.33 12.23
N PHE A 150 -4.41 4.66 12.06
CA PHE A 150 -3.51 5.53 12.81
C PHE A 150 -4.21 6.32 13.91
N ALA A 151 -5.42 6.84 13.65
CA ALA A 151 -6.09 7.75 14.58
C ALA A 151 -7.59 7.45 14.75
N PRO A 152 -8.15 7.60 15.96
CA PRO A 152 -9.56 7.34 16.21
C PRO A 152 -10.47 8.42 15.58
N PRO A 153 -11.71 8.07 15.18
CA PRO A 153 -12.26 6.72 15.18
C PRO A 153 -11.76 5.88 14.00
N MET A 154 -11.26 4.68 14.31
CA MET A 154 -10.83 3.69 13.31
C MET A 154 -12.00 2.78 12.92
N PRO A 155 -12.05 2.26 11.69
CA PRO A 155 -12.99 1.20 11.34
C PRO A 155 -12.78 -0.02 12.25
N SER A 156 -13.88 -0.66 12.65
CA SER A 156 -13.80 -1.92 13.40
C SER A 156 -13.16 -3.02 12.54
N LEU A 157 -12.53 -4.02 13.17
CA LEU A 157 -12.00 -5.19 12.46
C LEU A 157 -13.09 -5.93 11.66
N LYS A 158 -14.34 -5.95 12.16
CA LYS A 158 -15.49 -6.49 11.43
C LYS A 158 -15.75 -5.72 10.12
N ARG A 159 -15.59 -4.40 10.13
CA ARG A 159 -15.73 -3.56 8.94
C ARG A 159 -14.56 -3.80 7.97
N CYS A 160 -13.33 -3.95 8.46
CA CYS A 160 -12.20 -4.31 7.60
C CYS A 160 -12.41 -5.68 6.94
N TRP A 161 -12.95 -6.66 7.66
CA TRP A 161 -13.32 -7.96 7.09
C TRP A 161 -14.43 -7.88 6.04
N GLN A 162 -15.38 -6.95 6.18
CA GLN A 162 -16.41 -6.72 5.16
C GLN A 162 -15.85 -6.08 3.88
N VAL A 163 -14.76 -5.32 3.99
CA VAL A 163 -14.13 -4.60 2.87
C VAL A 163 -13.27 -5.53 2.00
N GLY A 164 -12.56 -6.48 2.62
CA GLY A 164 -11.77 -7.49 1.91
C GLY A 164 -12.64 -8.56 1.26
#